data_AF-A0A4Q4DCA4-F1
#
_entry.id   AF-A0A4Q4DCA4-F1
#
_cell.length_a   1.000
_cell.length_b   1.000
_cell.length_c   1.000
_cell.angle_alpha   90.00
_cell.angle_beta   90.00
_cell.angle_gamma   90.00
#
_symmetry.space_group_name_H-M   'P 1'
#
loop_
_entity.id
_entity.type
_entity.pdbx_description
1 polymer ?
#
loop_
_entity_poly.entity_id
_entity_poly.type
_entity_poly.pdbx_seq_one_letter_code
_entity_poly.pdbx_strand_id
1 'polypeptide(L)'
;MTVSRLQGRKVLFIGGTGRISSACSRRAVELGADLYLLNRNMSSARPAPDGATVITADVRDTHQVRAALKGREFDVVVNFLGFTAGHVAFDADLFGGRTGQYVFISSASTYQKPPARLPLLESAPVHNPHSAYARDKIACEELPGRAHEEQRLPVTVVRPPHTYDHTAFPFPISGSYTVVERMRQGKEVMVHGDGTSLWTLTHHTDFALGFTGLLGNPAATDNQTHRTPPAGGAPLGGGAGDREDGGGDASPASNEHHGFRAGQPAGLCSTRALDDDPIPAGRPGHTELSRWTGGRALYDPRPVRTAPTGRLRV
;
A
#
# COMPACT_ATOMS: atom_id res chain seq x y z
N MET A 1 -17.55 3.51 26.85
CA MET A 1 -16.24 3.06 26.33
C MET A 1 -16.51 2.07 25.22
N THR A 2 -16.20 2.41 23.97
CA THR A 2 -16.34 1.48 22.84
C THR A 2 -15.20 0.48 22.93
N VAL A 3 -15.51 -0.78 23.20
CA VAL A 3 -14.52 -1.87 23.23
C VAL A 3 -13.91 -2.00 21.83
N SER A 4 -12.58 -2.07 21.77
CA SER A 4 -11.85 -2.31 20.52
C SER A 4 -12.35 -3.58 19.85
N ARG A 5 -12.54 -3.56 18.51
CA ARG A 5 -12.93 -4.76 17.75
C ARG A 5 -11.89 -5.88 17.84
N LEU A 6 -10.65 -5.54 18.18
CA LEU A 6 -9.55 -6.49 18.30
C LEU A 6 -9.42 -7.13 19.67
N GLN A 7 -10.16 -6.64 20.68
CA GLN A 7 -10.08 -7.18 22.03
C GLN A 7 -10.35 -8.68 22.03
N GLY A 8 -9.36 -9.48 22.43
CA GLY A 8 -9.44 -10.94 22.52
C GLY A 8 -9.43 -11.69 21.18
N ARG A 9 -9.31 -10.99 20.04
CA ARG A 9 -9.23 -11.65 18.72
C ARG A 9 -7.83 -12.22 18.49
N LYS A 10 -7.77 -13.41 17.89
CA LYS A 10 -6.54 -14.04 17.43
C LYS A 10 -6.14 -13.44 16.08
N VAL A 11 -5.04 -12.71 16.05
CA VAL A 11 -4.56 -12.01 14.86
C VAL A 11 -3.19 -12.55 14.46
N LEU A 12 -3.03 -13.02 13.23
CA LEU A 12 -1.74 -13.45 12.69
C LEU A 12 -1.18 -12.39 11.74
N PHE A 13 0.02 -11.88 12.02
CA PHE A 13 0.79 -11.09 11.05
C PHE A 13 1.93 -11.92 10.48
N ILE A 14 1.91 -12.11 9.16
CA ILE A 14 3.03 -12.68 8.41
C ILE A 14 3.98 -11.55 8.06
N GLY A 15 5.17 -11.54 8.68
CA GLY A 15 6.14 -10.45 8.61
C GLY A 15 5.79 -9.26 9.51
N GLY A 16 5.68 -9.49 10.81
CA GLY A 16 5.25 -8.49 11.82
C GLY A 16 6.28 -7.43 12.22
N THR A 17 7.56 -7.62 11.89
CA THR A 17 8.67 -6.77 12.36
C THR A 17 9.30 -5.91 11.24
N GLY A 18 8.57 -5.72 10.15
CA GLY A 18 8.93 -4.83 9.04
C GLY A 18 8.63 -3.36 9.34
N ARG A 19 8.98 -2.48 8.40
CA ARG A 19 8.79 -1.02 8.52
C ARG A 19 7.33 -0.67 8.87
N ILE A 20 6.40 -1.08 8.02
CA ILE A 20 4.96 -0.85 8.21
C ILE A 20 4.45 -1.69 9.38
N SER A 21 4.73 -2.98 9.35
CA SER A 21 4.11 -3.94 10.26
C SER A 21 4.50 -3.75 11.72
N SER A 22 5.69 -3.26 12.03
CA SER A 22 6.12 -3.03 13.42
C SER A 22 5.21 -2.06 14.19
N ALA A 23 4.76 -0.97 13.55
CA ALA A 23 3.78 -0.06 14.17
C ALA A 23 2.39 -0.69 14.24
N CYS A 24 1.98 -1.42 13.21
CA CYS A 24 0.71 -2.15 13.24
C CYS A 24 0.69 -3.20 14.35
N SER A 25 1.79 -3.91 14.59
CA SER A 25 1.91 -4.94 15.63
C SER A 25 1.80 -4.33 17.01
N ARG A 26 2.55 -3.26 17.31
CA ARG A 26 2.43 -2.53 18.59
C ARG A 26 0.99 -2.11 18.84
N ARG A 27 0.38 -1.47 17.85
CA ARG A 27 -0.99 -0.98 17.98
C ARG A 27 -2.03 -2.10 18.11
N ALA A 28 -1.86 -3.23 17.43
CA ALA A 28 -2.76 -4.37 17.58
C ALA A 28 -2.76 -4.93 19.01
N VAL A 29 -1.59 -5.02 19.65
CA VAL A 29 -1.47 -5.41 21.06
C VAL A 29 -2.11 -4.37 21.99
N GLU A 30 -1.83 -3.08 21.78
CA GLU A 30 -2.44 -1.99 22.55
C GLU A 30 -3.99 -2.01 22.47
N LEU A 31 -4.53 -2.49 21.36
CA LEU A 31 -5.96 -2.66 21.11
C LEU A 31 -6.53 -4.00 21.62
N GLY A 32 -5.72 -4.80 22.32
CA GLY A 32 -6.12 -6.03 23.00
C GLY A 32 -6.15 -7.29 22.14
N ALA A 33 -5.50 -7.30 20.97
CA ALA A 33 -5.40 -8.50 20.14
C ALA A 33 -4.51 -9.57 20.81
N ASP A 34 -4.91 -10.84 20.70
CA ASP A 34 -4.01 -11.98 20.87
C ASP A 34 -3.17 -12.11 19.58
N LEU A 35 -2.06 -11.37 19.55
CA LEU A 35 -1.25 -11.17 18.35
C LEU A 35 -0.18 -12.27 18.20
N TYR A 36 -0.18 -12.89 17.03
CA TYR A 36 0.82 -13.86 16.58
C TYR A 36 1.64 -13.28 15.43
N LEU A 37 2.96 -13.42 15.48
CA LEU A 37 3.86 -12.95 14.44
C LEU A 37 4.59 -14.12 13.81
N LEU A 38 4.35 -14.40 12.54
CA LEU A 38 5.16 -15.37 11.78
C LEU A 38 6.33 -14.63 11.13
N ASN A 39 7.53 -14.87 11.66
CA ASN A 39 8.77 -14.21 11.23
C ASN A 39 9.89 -15.24 11.03
N ARG A 40 10.77 -15.00 10.05
CA ARG A 40 11.98 -15.80 9.89
C ARG A 40 13.01 -15.49 10.98
N ASN A 41 13.28 -14.20 11.19
CA ASN A 41 14.27 -13.69 12.13
C ASN A 41 13.67 -12.57 12.97
N MET A 42 14.21 -12.36 14.15
CA MET A 42 13.93 -11.19 14.97
C MET A 42 14.76 -10.00 14.49
N SER A 43 14.10 -8.88 14.18
CA SER A 43 14.80 -7.64 13.82
C SER A 43 15.27 -6.95 15.10
N SER A 44 16.56 -6.65 15.21
CA SER A 44 17.09 -5.83 16.31
C SER A 44 16.64 -4.37 16.21
N ALA A 45 16.51 -3.84 14.99
CA ALA A 45 16.04 -2.47 14.75
C ALA A 45 14.53 -2.31 14.97
N ARG A 46 13.75 -3.39 14.84
CA ARG A 46 12.30 -3.41 15.03
C ARG A 46 11.89 -4.68 15.80
N PRO A 47 12.10 -4.70 17.13
CA PRO A 47 11.73 -5.86 17.94
C PRO A 47 10.22 -6.12 17.88
N ALA A 48 9.81 -7.36 18.13
CA ALA A 48 8.39 -7.65 18.35
C ALA A 48 7.91 -6.93 19.62
N PRO A 49 6.67 -6.41 19.63
CA PRO A 49 6.10 -5.83 20.84
C PRO A 49 5.92 -6.88 21.94
N ASP A 50 6.05 -6.44 23.18
CA ASP A 50 5.66 -7.24 24.34
C ASP A 50 4.20 -7.68 24.23
N GLY A 51 3.90 -8.90 24.67
CA GLY A 51 2.55 -9.48 24.58
C GLY A 51 2.22 -10.16 23.24
N ALA A 52 3.07 -10.05 22.21
CA ALA A 52 2.91 -10.82 20.98
C ALA A 52 3.58 -12.21 21.07
N THR A 53 2.90 -13.23 20.55
CA THR A 53 3.46 -14.57 20.40
C THR A 53 4.25 -14.67 19.09
N VAL A 54 5.55 -14.93 19.17
CA VAL A 54 6.39 -15.08 17.97
C VAL A 54 6.43 -16.54 17.52
N ILE A 55 6.11 -16.76 16.25
CA ILE A 55 6.22 -18.05 15.54
C ILE A 55 7.36 -17.94 14.55
N THR A 56 8.39 -18.78 14.72
CA THR A 56 9.57 -18.77 13.84
C THR A 56 9.34 -19.71 12.65
N ALA A 57 9.26 -19.14 11.44
CA ALA A 57 9.21 -19.89 10.19
C ALA A 57 9.61 -18.97 9.03
N ASP A 58 10.25 -19.53 7.99
CA ASP A 58 10.37 -18.82 6.71
C ASP A 58 9.04 -18.96 5.95
N VAL A 59 8.38 -17.84 5.67
CA VAL A 59 7.12 -17.82 4.89
C VAL A 59 7.29 -18.40 3.48
N ARG A 60 8.53 -18.49 2.97
CA ARG A 60 8.83 -19.13 1.68
C ARG A 60 8.98 -20.63 1.75
N ASP A 61 9.13 -21.19 2.95
CA ASP A 61 9.10 -22.63 3.17
C ASP A 61 7.69 -23.04 3.60
N THR A 62 6.89 -23.47 2.62
CA THR A 62 5.49 -23.84 2.83
C THR A 62 5.31 -25.00 3.81
N HIS A 63 6.28 -25.92 3.90
CA HIS A 63 6.24 -27.02 4.85
C HIS A 63 6.45 -26.52 6.28
N GLN A 64 7.45 -25.65 6.49
CA GLN A 64 7.66 -25.01 7.80
C GLN A 64 6.44 -24.21 8.24
N VAL A 65 5.83 -23.43 7.35
CA VAL A 65 4.63 -22.65 7.68
C VAL A 65 3.46 -23.56 8.09
N ARG A 66 3.19 -24.62 7.32
CA ARG A 66 2.11 -25.57 7.66
C ARG A 66 2.36 -26.26 9.00
N ALA A 67 3.60 -26.66 9.28
CA ALA A 67 3.95 -27.28 10.56
C ALA A 67 3.80 -26.30 11.72
N ALA A 68 4.29 -25.07 11.58
CA ALA A 68 4.27 -24.05 12.63
C ALA A 68 2.86 -23.56 12.97
N LEU A 69 1.96 -23.54 11.99
CA LEU A 69 0.56 -23.11 12.13
C LEU A 69 -0.43 -24.26 12.33
N LYS A 70 0.06 -25.51 12.45
CA LYS A 70 -0.80 -26.69 12.61
C LYS A 70 -1.69 -26.56 13.86
N GLY A 71 -3.00 -26.79 13.68
CA GLY A 71 -3.99 -26.72 14.76
C GLY A 71 -4.29 -25.31 15.27
N ARG A 72 -3.73 -24.26 14.64
CA ARG A 72 -4.05 -22.86 14.97
C ARG A 72 -5.10 -22.32 14.00
N GLU A 73 -5.95 -21.47 14.53
CA GLU A 73 -6.96 -20.71 13.80
C GLU A 73 -6.88 -19.25 14.22
N PHE A 74 -7.18 -18.35 13.30
CA PHE A 74 -7.03 -16.92 13.48
C PHE A 74 -8.27 -16.20 12.97
N ASP A 75 -8.78 -15.25 13.76
CA ASP A 75 -9.90 -14.41 13.35
C ASP A 75 -9.49 -13.48 12.20
N VAL A 76 -8.23 -13.03 12.20
CA VAL A 76 -7.67 -12.15 11.18
C VAL A 76 -6.26 -12.61 10.83
N VAL A 77 -5.97 -12.73 9.53
CA VAL A 77 -4.63 -12.96 9.00
C VAL A 77 -4.23 -11.76 8.15
N VAL A 78 -3.03 -11.21 8.39
CA VAL A 78 -2.47 -10.11 7.60
C VAL A 78 -1.16 -10.57 6.98
N ASN A 79 -1.06 -10.45 5.65
CA ASN A 79 0.17 -10.75 4.95
C ASN A 79 0.90 -9.47 4.46
N PHE A 80 1.95 -9.08 5.17
CA PHE A 80 2.86 -8.00 4.76
C PHE A 80 3.92 -8.45 3.74
N LEU A 81 4.08 -9.75 3.55
CA LEU A 81 5.11 -10.38 2.71
C LEU A 81 4.50 -11.08 1.49
N GLY A 82 3.25 -10.79 1.11
CA GLY A 82 2.70 -11.27 -0.15
C GLY A 82 3.24 -10.43 -1.31
N PHE A 83 3.98 -11.01 -2.24
CA PHE A 83 4.64 -10.27 -3.34
C PHE A 83 4.31 -10.83 -4.72
N THR A 84 3.89 -12.09 -4.80
CA THR A 84 3.55 -12.77 -6.03
C THR A 84 2.22 -13.49 -5.85
N ALA A 85 1.58 -13.77 -6.99
CA ALA A 85 0.34 -14.54 -7.04
C ALA A 85 0.47 -15.87 -6.27
N GLY A 86 1.59 -16.58 -6.44
CA GLY A 86 1.85 -17.83 -5.73
C GLY A 86 1.85 -17.70 -4.20
N HIS A 87 2.31 -16.57 -3.65
CA HIS A 87 2.26 -16.34 -2.20
C HIS A 87 0.81 -16.23 -1.70
N VAL A 88 -0.03 -15.46 -2.40
CA VAL A 88 -1.44 -15.28 -2.02
C VAL A 88 -2.25 -16.55 -2.25
N ALA A 89 -1.97 -17.31 -3.30
CA ALA A 89 -2.61 -18.60 -3.56
C ALA A 89 -2.31 -19.62 -2.44
N PHE A 90 -1.06 -19.66 -1.96
CA PHE A 90 -0.70 -20.51 -0.82
C PHE A 90 -1.43 -20.10 0.47
N ASP A 91 -1.52 -18.80 0.75
CA ASP A 91 -2.26 -18.31 1.92
C ASP A 91 -3.75 -18.62 1.81
N ALA A 92 -4.32 -18.52 0.62
CA ALA A 92 -5.72 -18.86 0.37
C ALA A 92 -6.00 -20.35 0.65
N ASP A 93 -5.12 -21.25 0.19
CA ASP A 93 -5.20 -22.68 0.53
C ASP A 93 -5.04 -22.93 2.05
N LEU A 94 -4.14 -22.22 2.70
CA LEU A 94 -3.82 -22.44 4.11
C LEU A 94 -4.92 -21.94 5.06
N PHE A 95 -5.53 -20.80 4.74
CA PHE A 95 -6.48 -20.09 5.61
C PHE A 95 -7.93 -20.13 5.11
N GLY A 96 -8.18 -20.63 3.89
CA GLY A 96 -9.52 -20.81 3.33
C GLY A 96 -10.44 -21.57 4.27
N GLY A 97 -11.61 -21.01 4.55
CA GLY A 97 -12.58 -21.55 5.52
C GLY A 97 -12.14 -21.58 6.99
N ARG A 98 -10.93 -21.09 7.33
CA ARG A 98 -10.33 -21.15 8.67
C ARG A 98 -9.99 -19.79 9.27
N THR A 99 -10.28 -18.70 8.54
CA THR A 99 -10.13 -17.33 9.03
C THR A 99 -11.33 -16.47 8.70
N GLY A 100 -11.65 -15.53 9.59
CA GLY A 100 -12.75 -14.58 9.41
C GLY A 100 -12.39 -13.38 8.51
N GLN A 101 -11.10 -13.10 8.32
CA GLN A 101 -10.62 -12.04 7.45
C GLN A 101 -9.16 -12.27 7.04
N TYR A 102 -8.89 -12.22 5.75
CA TYR A 102 -7.54 -12.20 5.19
C TYR A 102 -7.24 -10.81 4.62
N VAL A 103 -6.19 -10.16 5.12
CA VAL A 103 -5.78 -8.82 4.69
C VAL A 103 -4.51 -8.91 3.88
N PHE A 104 -4.61 -8.57 2.60
CA PHE A 104 -3.48 -8.51 1.70
C PHE A 104 -2.92 -7.08 1.64
N ILE A 105 -1.64 -6.93 1.98
CA ILE A 105 -0.94 -5.65 1.85
C ILE A 105 -0.42 -5.51 0.42
N SER A 106 -1.18 -4.82 -0.42
CA SER A 106 -0.76 -4.39 -1.75
C SER A 106 0.07 -3.10 -1.67
N SER A 107 -0.06 -2.18 -2.63
CA SER A 107 0.76 -0.99 -2.76
C SER A 107 0.06 0.08 -3.60
N ALA A 108 0.18 1.36 -3.23
CA ALA A 108 -0.28 2.45 -4.09
C ALA A 108 0.47 2.51 -5.44
N SER A 109 1.56 1.75 -5.60
CA SER A 109 2.21 1.59 -6.91
C SER A 109 1.37 0.84 -7.93
N THR A 110 0.29 0.16 -7.54
CA THR A 110 -0.55 -0.60 -8.49
C THR A 110 -1.46 0.30 -9.32
N TYR A 111 -1.73 1.52 -8.86
CA TYR A 111 -2.53 2.49 -9.60
C TYR A 111 -1.89 2.93 -10.91
N GLN A 112 -2.74 3.30 -11.85
CA GLN A 112 -2.35 3.86 -13.14
C GLN A 112 -1.45 5.08 -13.02
N LYS A 113 -0.42 5.10 -13.87
CA LYS A 113 0.51 6.21 -14.02
C LYS A 113 0.56 6.66 -15.48
N PRO A 114 0.54 7.99 -15.76
CA PRO A 114 0.25 9.05 -14.80
C PRO A 114 -1.20 8.98 -14.27
N PRO A 115 -1.48 9.48 -13.06
CA PRO A 115 -2.84 9.48 -12.52
C PRO A 115 -3.73 10.46 -13.30
N ALA A 116 -4.97 10.06 -13.57
CA ALA A 116 -5.92 10.89 -14.31
C ALA A 116 -6.45 12.07 -13.48
N ARG A 117 -6.55 11.92 -12.15
CA ARG A 117 -6.91 13.00 -11.22
C ARG A 117 -6.22 12.83 -9.88
N LEU A 118 -6.13 13.93 -9.15
CA LEU A 118 -5.74 13.98 -7.74
C LEU A 118 -6.89 14.59 -6.91
N PRO A 119 -7.10 14.13 -5.66
CA PRO A 119 -6.42 13.00 -5.00
C PRO A 119 -6.79 11.65 -5.64
N LEU A 120 -5.89 10.66 -5.54
CA LEU A 120 -6.20 9.28 -5.93
C LEU A 120 -7.29 8.73 -5.01
N LEU A 121 -8.30 8.10 -5.60
CA LEU A 121 -9.28 7.29 -4.89
C LEU A 121 -8.98 5.80 -5.07
N GLU A 122 -9.56 4.99 -4.19
CA GLU A 122 -9.52 3.53 -4.26
C GLU A 122 -10.12 2.97 -5.55
N SER A 123 -11.09 3.71 -6.13
CA SER A 123 -11.73 3.41 -7.42
C SER A 123 -10.89 3.80 -8.65
N ALA A 124 -9.70 4.38 -8.46
CA ALA A 124 -8.81 4.67 -9.58
C ALA A 124 -8.34 3.38 -10.27
N PRO A 125 -8.11 3.40 -11.60
CA PRO A 125 -7.68 2.21 -12.33
C PRO A 125 -6.39 1.60 -11.77
N VAL A 126 -6.39 0.27 -11.63
CA VAL A 126 -5.26 -0.53 -11.16
C VAL A 126 -4.54 -1.12 -12.37
N HIS A 127 -3.61 -0.34 -12.92
CA HIS A 127 -2.82 -0.74 -14.08
C HIS A 127 -1.49 0.02 -14.13
N ASN A 128 -0.38 -0.62 -13.76
CA ASN A 128 0.94 0.03 -13.84
C ASN A 128 1.96 -0.85 -14.58
N PRO A 129 2.27 -0.54 -15.85
CA PRO A 129 3.20 -1.33 -16.65
C PRO A 129 4.68 -1.04 -16.33
N HIS A 130 4.99 0.00 -15.55
CA HIS A 130 6.36 0.51 -15.43
C HIS A 130 7.28 -0.27 -14.48
N SER A 131 6.74 -1.18 -13.65
CA SER A 131 7.58 -1.97 -12.72
C SER A 131 7.06 -3.39 -12.57
N ALA A 132 7.98 -4.35 -12.49
CA ALA A 132 7.64 -5.74 -12.19
C ALA A 132 6.91 -5.86 -10.85
N TYR A 133 7.42 -5.18 -9.82
CA TYR A 133 6.77 -5.12 -8.49
C TYR A 133 5.30 -4.71 -8.55
N ALA A 134 4.96 -3.66 -9.31
CA ALA A 134 3.56 -3.25 -9.43
C ALA A 134 2.73 -4.30 -10.16
N ARG A 135 3.22 -4.89 -11.26
CA ARG A 135 2.52 -5.95 -11.99
C ARG A 135 2.30 -7.19 -11.12
N ASP A 136 3.29 -7.60 -10.33
CA ASP A 136 3.17 -8.75 -9.44
C ASP A 136 2.15 -8.49 -8.33
N LYS A 137 2.13 -7.27 -7.76
CA LYS A 137 1.10 -6.86 -6.78
C LYS A 137 -0.30 -6.80 -7.39
N ILE A 138 -0.44 -6.32 -8.63
CA ILE A 138 -1.72 -6.34 -9.36
C ILE A 138 -2.21 -7.79 -9.53
N ALA A 139 -1.34 -8.69 -9.98
CA ALA A 139 -1.69 -10.12 -10.10
C ALA A 139 -2.07 -10.76 -8.75
N CYS A 140 -1.51 -10.28 -7.63
CA CYS A 140 -1.94 -10.70 -6.29
C CYS A 140 -3.36 -10.22 -5.95
N GLU A 141 -3.76 -9.02 -6.39
CA GLU A 141 -5.09 -8.46 -6.12
C GLU A 141 -6.21 -9.16 -6.92
N GLU A 142 -5.87 -9.83 -8.02
CA GLU A 142 -6.83 -10.59 -8.85
C GLU A 142 -7.19 -11.96 -8.26
N LEU A 143 -6.31 -12.55 -7.44
CA LEU A 143 -6.50 -13.88 -6.84
C LEU A 143 -7.62 -13.97 -5.79
N PRO A 144 -7.83 -12.97 -4.92
CA PRO A 144 -9.00 -12.92 -4.05
C PRO A 144 -10.31 -13.13 -4.80
N GLY A 145 -10.42 -12.70 -6.06
CA GLY A 145 -11.65 -12.87 -6.84
C GLY A 145 -12.02 -14.32 -7.13
N ARG A 146 -11.05 -15.24 -7.25
CA ARG A 146 -11.30 -16.67 -7.47
C ARG A 146 -11.35 -17.46 -6.15
N ALA A 147 -10.46 -17.12 -5.21
CA ALA A 147 -10.41 -17.77 -3.89
C ALA A 147 -11.59 -17.39 -2.98
N HIS A 148 -12.18 -16.20 -3.13
CA HIS A 148 -13.35 -15.79 -2.35
C HIS A 148 -14.60 -16.63 -2.72
N GLU A 149 -14.80 -16.91 -4.01
CA GLU A 149 -15.92 -17.69 -4.51
C GLU A 149 -15.75 -19.20 -4.22
N GLU A 150 -14.54 -19.74 -4.36
CA GLU A 150 -14.27 -21.19 -4.23
C GLU A 150 -13.89 -21.63 -2.81
N GLN A 151 -13.23 -20.76 -2.03
CA GLN A 151 -12.58 -21.12 -0.75
C GLN A 151 -13.11 -20.32 0.45
N ARG A 152 -14.14 -19.49 0.25
CA ARG A 152 -14.83 -18.69 1.27
C ARG A 152 -13.89 -17.83 2.12
N LEU A 153 -12.85 -17.25 1.50
CA LEU A 153 -11.88 -16.40 2.18
C LEU A 153 -12.35 -14.92 2.13
N PRO A 154 -12.74 -14.29 3.25
CA PRO A 154 -13.13 -12.88 3.23
C PRO A 154 -11.87 -12.01 3.09
N VAL A 155 -11.70 -11.29 1.98
CA VAL A 155 -10.46 -10.58 1.69
C VAL A 155 -10.60 -9.07 1.81
N THR A 156 -9.62 -8.42 2.43
CA THR A 156 -9.43 -6.97 2.40
C THR A 156 -8.10 -6.65 1.72
N VAL A 157 -8.11 -5.82 0.67
CA VAL A 157 -6.87 -5.32 0.04
C VAL A 157 -6.56 -3.93 0.56
N VAL A 158 -5.34 -3.72 1.05
CA VAL A 158 -4.85 -2.41 1.50
C VAL A 158 -3.70 -1.97 0.60
N ARG A 159 -3.72 -0.72 0.12
CA ARG A 159 -2.68 -0.16 -0.78
C ARG A 159 -1.94 1.00 -0.09
N PRO A 160 -0.96 0.73 0.79
CA PRO A 160 -0.23 1.79 1.46
C PRO A 160 0.52 2.70 0.46
N PRO A 161 0.62 4.02 0.73
CA PRO A 161 1.53 4.91 0.03
C PRO A 161 2.99 4.68 0.48
N HIS A 162 3.90 5.60 0.13
CA HIS A 162 5.27 5.53 0.63
C HIS A 162 5.28 5.71 2.15
N THR A 163 5.75 4.68 2.85
CA THR A 163 5.81 4.66 4.30
C THR A 163 7.25 4.79 4.80
N TYR A 164 7.41 5.48 5.93
CA TYR A 164 8.70 5.68 6.57
C TYR A 164 8.62 5.45 8.09
N ASP A 165 9.77 5.14 8.67
CA ASP A 165 10.03 5.12 10.10
C ASP A 165 11.41 5.73 10.37
N HIS A 166 11.79 5.83 11.66
CA HIS A 166 13.08 6.35 12.11
C HIS A 166 14.32 5.60 11.59
N THR A 167 14.15 4.45 10.93
CA THR A 167 15.28 3.68 10.39
C THR A 167 15.43 3.84 8.88
N ALA A 168 14.37 4.27 8.19
CA ALA A 168 14.33 4.25 6.74
C ALA A 168 13.37 5.30 6.19
N PHE A 169 13.94 6.43 5.81
CA PHE A 169 13.29 7.44 5.00
C PHE A 169 13.30 7.06 3.50
N PRO A 170 12.18 7.25 2.77
CA PRO A 170 12.00 6.81 1.40
C PRO A 170 12.59 7.84 0.43
N PHE A 171 13.91 7.90 0.33
CA PHE A 171 14.57 8.55 -0.80
C PHE A 171 15.11 7.49 -1.77
N PRO A 172 14.93 7.67 -3.09
CA PRO A 172 15.36 6.71 -4.12
C PRO A 172 16.89 6.70 -4.34
N ILE A 173 17.65 7.42 -3.52
CA ILE A 173 19.11 7.47 -3.57
C ILE A 173 19.63 6.61 -2.42
N SER A 174 20.64 5.77 -2.69
CA SER A 174 21.26 4.88 -1.72
C SER A 174 21.59 5.60 -0.39
N GLY A 175 21.10 5.01 0.70
CA GLY A 175 21.17 5.57 2.05
C GLY A 175 19.95 6.43 2.35
N SER A 176 18.98 5.85 3.06
CA SER A 176 17.73 6.49 3.46
C SER A 176 17.90 7.88 4.07
N TYR A 177 19.04 8.18 4.68
CA TYR A 177 19.34 9.46 5.31
C TYR A 177 20.34 10.35 4.57
N THR A 178 20.86 9.93 3.42
CA THR A 178 21.85 10.71 2.66
C THR A 178 21.28 12.08 2.28
N VAL A 179 20.04 12.13 1.80
CA VAL A 179 19.38 13.38 1.40
C VAL A 179 19.10 14.26 2.62
N VAL A 180 18.60 13.68 3.72
CA VAL A 180 18.31 14.39 4.96
C VAL A 180 19.59 15.01 5.54
N GLU A 181 20.69 14.25 5.56
CA GLU A 181 21.96 14.73 6.08
C GLU A 181 22.55 15.86 5.23
N ARG A 182 22.41 15.78 3.90
CA ARG A 182 22.81 16.88 3.01
C ARG A 182 22.03 18.15 3.28
N MET A 183 20.70 18.05 3.48
CA MET A 183 19.86 19.21 3.85
C MET A 183 20.31 19.83 5.17
N ARG A 184 20.57 19.02 6.21
CA ARG A 184 21.08 19.49 7.51
C ARG A 184 22.42 20.21 7.41
N GLN A 185 23.27 19.76 6.48
CA GLN A 185 24.57 20.37 6.20
C GLN A 185 24.50 21.55 5.21
N GLY A 186 23.30 21.97 4.77
CA GLY A 186 23.12 23.02 3.76
C GLY A 186 23.67 22.66 2.38
N LYS A 187 23.87 21.37 2.09
CA LYS A 187 24.37 20.86 0.82
C LYS A 187 23.23 20.63 -0.16
N GLU A 188 23.53 20.83 -1.43
CA GLU A 188 22.61 20.59 -2.54
C GLU A 188 22.11 19.13 -2.56
N VAL A 189 20.87 18.88 -2.98
CA VAL A 189 20.30 17.53 -3.07
C VAL A 189 19.92 17.20 -4.51
N MET A 190 20.09 15.95 -4.91
CA MET A 190 19.68 15.51 -6.25
C MET A 190 18.16 15.34 -6.31
N VAL A 191 17.54 16.02 -7.27
CA VAL A 191 16.10 15.93 -7.53
C VAL A 191 15.89 15.22 -8.86
N HIS A 192 15.03 14.20 -8.87
CA HIS A 192 14.69 13.48 -10.09
C HIS A 192 13.63 14.26 -10.87
N GLY A 193 13.86 14.44 -12.17
CA GLY A 193 12.98 15.25 -13.01
C GLY A 193 13.07 16.74 -12.67
N ASP A 194 11.95 17.43 -12.71
CA ASP A 194 11.84 18.87 -12.45
C ASP A 194 11.49 19.23 -11.00
N GLY A 195 11.36 18.22 -10.13
CA GLY A 195 11.00 18.41 -8.72
C GLY A 195 9.53 18.69 -8.44
N THR A 196 8.65 18.62 -9.44
CA THR A 196 7.21 18.89 -9.28
C THR A 196 6.38 17.65 -8.96
N SER A 197 7.00 16.47 -8.97
CA SER A 197 6.33 15.20 -8.68
C SER A 197 5.81 15.14 -7.24
N LEU A 198 4.49 15.02 -7.10
CA LEU A 198 3.84 14.90 -5.79
C LEU A 198 4.06 13.51 -5.18
N TRP A 199 4.52 13.49 -3.93
CA TRP A 199 4.76 12.28 -3.15
C TRP A 199 3.98 12.33 -1.84
N THR A 200 3.09 11.37 -1.62
CA THR A 200 2.46 11.17 -0.32
C THR A 200 3.37 10.31 0.56
N LEU A 201 3.90 10.92 1.62
CA LEU A 201 4.64 10.24 2.67
C LEU A 201 3.72 9.99 3.87
N THR A 202 3.79 8.79 4.43
CA THR A 202 2.99 8.41 5.60
C THR A 202 3.89 7.79 6.66
N HIS A 203 3.89 8.35 7.86
CA HIS A 203 4.62 7.74 8.96
C HIS A 203 3.96 6.40 9.32
N HIS A 204 4.76 5.38 9.60
CA HIS A 204 4.22 4.03 9.82
C HIS A 204 3.25 3.94 11.01
N THR A 205 3.37 4.82 12.02
CA THR A 205 2.41 4.90 13.13
C THR A 205 1.06 5.44 12.67
N ASP A 206 1.04 6.41 11.77
CA ASP A 206 -0.20 7.00 11.26
C ASP A 206 -0.92 6.00 10.35
N PHE A 207 -0.15 5.26 9.54
CA PHE A 207 -0.68 4.12 8.80
C PHE A 207 -1.33 3.10 9.75
N ALA A 208 -0.66 2.75 10.87
CA ALA A 208 -1.19 1.80 11.84
C ALA A 208 -2.53 2.24 12.44
N LEU A 209 -2.77 3.55 12.63
CA LEU A 209 -4.04 4.07 13.13
C LEU A 209 -5.22 3.65 12.23
N GLY A 210 -5.14 3.95 10.94
CA GLY A 210 -6.18 3.60 9.98
C GLY A 210 -6.24 2.10 9.72
N PHE A 211 -5.07 1.47 9.58
CA PHE A 211 -4.95 0.05 9.27
C PHE A 211 -5.60 -0.86 10.34
N THR A 212 -5.30 -0.62 11.62
CA THR A 212 -5.87 -1.43 12.71
C THR A 212 -7.39 -1.28 12.85
N GLY A 213 -7.97 -0.17 12.37
CA GLY A 213 -9.42 0.02 12.30
C GLY A 213 -10.13 -0.87 11.26
N LEU A 214 -9.39 -1.41 10.28
CA LEU A 214 -9.92 -2.34 9.27
C LEU A 214 -9.99 -3.78 9.79
N LEU A 215 -9.19 -4.11 10.79
CA LEU A 215 -9.02 -5.47 11.27
C LEU A 215 -10.24 -5.90 12.11
N GLY A 216 -10.81 -7.05 11.77
CA GLY A 216 -12.05 -7.56 12.35
C GLY A 216 -13.30 -6.77 11.99
N ASN A 217 -13.24 -5.85 11.01
CA ASN A 217 -14.38 -5.07 10.54
C ASN A 217 -15.08 -5.77 9.36
N PRO A 218 -16.32 -6.25 9.50
CA PRO A 218 -17.04 -6.92 8.40
C PRO A 218 -17.26 -6.02 7.18
N ALA A 219 -17.42 -4.70 7.37
CA ALA A 219 -17.57 -3.78 6.23
C ALA A 219 -16.30 -3.69 5.36
N ALA A 220 -15.14 -4.11 5.87
CA ALA A 220 -13.88 -4.11 5.14
C ALA A 220 -13.66 -5.38 4.30
N THR A 221 -14.47 -6.44 4.50
CA THR A 221 -14.41 -7.68 3.70
C THR A 221 -15.35 -7.64 2.50
N ASP A 222 -16.45 -6.88 2.58
CA ASP A 222 -17.53 -6.92 1.59
C ASP A 222 -17.33 -5.95 0.42
N ASN A 223 -16.43 -4.97 0.53
CA ASN A 223 -16.26 -3.92 -0.48
C ASN A 223 -15.41 -4.32 -1.71
N GLN A 224 -15.30 -5.62 -2.00
CA GLN A 224 -14.50 -6.18 -3.11
C GLN A 224 -15.24 -6.27 -4.45
N THR A 225 -16.48 -5.80 -4.56
CA THR A 225 -17.26 -5.83 -5.82
C THR A 225 -17.35 -4.44 -6.46
N HIS A 226 -16.20 -3.83 -6.77
CA HIS A 226 -16.12 -2.84 -7.85
C HIS A 226 -15.11 -3.32 -8.89
N ARG A 227 -15.46 -4.42 -9.57
CA ARG A 227 -14.82 -4.79 -10.84
C ARG A 227 -15.39 -3.87 -11.93
N THR A 228 -14.58 -2.96 -12.45
CA THR A 228 -14.83 -2.43 -13.80
C THR A 228 -14.67 -3.61 -14.77
N PRO A 229 -15.65 -3.91 -15.65
CA PRO A 229 -15.47 -4.98 -16.63
C PRO A 229 -14.27 -4.63 -17.53
N PRO A 230 -13.50 -5.62 -18.02
CA PRO A 230 -12.47 -5.37 -19.01
C PRO A 230 -13.15 -4.73 -20.22
N ALA A 231 -12.68 -3.55 -20.63
CA ALA A 231 -13.11 -2.91 -21.86
C ALA A 231 -12.83 -3.88 -23.01
N GLY A 232 -13.90 -4.53 -23.50
CA GLY A 232 -13.87 -5.31 -24.72
C GLY A 232 -13.51 -4.38 -25.86
N GLY A 233 -12.32 -4.55 -26.41
CA GLY A 233 -12.00 -4.05 -27.72
C GLY A 233 -12.85 -4.78 -28.74
N ALA A 234 -13.67 -4.04 -29.47
CA ALA A 234 -14.14 -4.40 -30.80
C ALA A 234 -14.12 -3.13 -31.67
N PRO A 235 -13.76 -3.27 -32.97
CA PRO A 235 -13.21 -2.17 -33.75
C PRO A 235 -14.29 -1.24 -34.31
N LEU A 236 -13.85 -0.04 -34.69
CA LEU A 236 -14.56 0.87 -35.57
C LEU A 236 -14.95 0.16 -36.88
N GLY A 237 -16.24 0.09 -37.16
CA GLY A 237 -16.82 -0.44 -38.40
C GLY A 237 -18.29 -0.04 -38.50
N GLY A 238 -18.64 0.65 -39.57
CA GLY A 238 -19.89 1.42 -39.72
C GLY A 238 -21.17 0.60 -39.92
N GLY A 239 -22.30 1.32 -39.86
CA GLY A 239 -23.61 0.79 -40.19
C GLY A 239 -24.73 1.75 -39.79
N ALA A 240 -25.16 2.56 -40.75
CA ALA A 240 -26.37 3.38 -40.66
C ALA A 240 -27.63 2.50 -40.55
N GLY A 241 -28.68 3.02 -39.90
CA GLY A 241 -30.01 2.40 -39.93
C GLY A 241 -30.97 3.00 -38.90
N ASP A 242 -31.93 3.78 -39.41
CA ASP A 242 -33.05 4.42 -38.73
C ASP A 242 -33.96 3.46 -37.94
N ARG A 243 -34.59 3.94 -36.85
CA ARG A 243 -36.06 4.14 -36.75
C ARG A 243 -36.55 4.43 -35.32
N GLU A 244 -37.61 5.22 -35.30
CA GLU A 244 -38.42 5.74 -34.21
C GLU A 244 -39.36 4.70 -33.55
N ASP A 245 -40.17 5.21 -32.61
CA ASP A 245 -41.32 4.66 -31.88
C ASP A 245 -41.00 4.01 -30.53
N GLY A 246 -41.69 4.27 -29.42
CA GLY A 246 -42.90 5.04 -29.15
C GLY A 246 -43.28 4.79 -27.67
N GLY A 247 -43.98 5.74 -27.05
CA GLY A 247 -44.21 5.80 -25.59
C GLY A 247 -45.07 4.71 -24.96
N GLY A 248 -45.05 4.69 -23.61
CA GLY A 248 -45.90 3.82 -22.79
C GLY A 248 -45.65 4.02 -21.30
N ASP A 249 -46.52 4.80 -20.68
CA ASP A 249 -46.60 5.26 -19.29
C ASP A 249 -46.85 4.13 -18.25
N ALA A 250 -46.24 4.25 -17.07
CA ALA A 250 -46.77 3.81 -15.78
C ALA A 250 -45.93 4.38 -14.60
N SER A 251 -46.38 5.49 -14.01
CA SER A 251 -46.06 5.96 -12.65
C SER A 251 -47.15 5.53 -11.64
N PRO A 252 -47.07 5.81 -10.32
CA PRO A 252 -45.94 5.95 -9.38
C PRO A 252 -46.16 5.16 -8.05
N ALA A 253 -45.15 5.06 -7.17
CA ALA A 253 -45.28 5.26 -5.71
C ALA A 253 -44.03 4.79 -4.92
N SER A 254 -43.38 5.78 -4.30
CA SER A 254 -42.78 5.80 -2.96
C SER A 254 -42.18 4.51 -2.37
N ASN A 255 -40.87 4.54 -2.09
CA ASN A 255 -40.48 4.54 -0.68
C ASN A 255 -39.08 5.11 -0.44
N GLU A 256 -38.99 5.75 0.71
CA GLU A 256 -37.92 6.60 1.19
C GLU A 256 -36.61 5.82 1.39
N HIS A 257 -35.52 6.33 0.83
CA HIS A 257 -34.17 5.93 1.21
C HIS A 257 -33.54 7.03 2.04
N HIS A 258 -33.41 6.74 3.34
CA HIS A 258 -32.57 7.46 4.28
C HIS A 258 -31.13 7.47 3.74
N GLY A 259 -30.73 8.61 3.18
CA GLY A 259 -29.37 8.86 2.74
C GLY A 259 -28.42 8.98 3.92
N PHE A 260 -27.53 8.01 4.11
CA PHE A 260 -26.33 8.19 4.90
C PHE A 260 -25.21 8.68 3.98
N ARG A 261 -24.87 9.97 4.09
CA ARG A 261 -23.74 10.60 3.39
C ARG A 261 -22.42 10.00 3.90
N ALA A 262 -21.83 9.05 3.17
CA ALA A 262 -20.43 8.69 3.31
C ALA A 262 -19.57 9.64 2.45
N GLY A 263 -19.35 10.85 2.98
CA GLY A 263 -18.50 11.87 2.38
C GLY A 263 -17.67 12.54 3.46
N GLN A 264 -16.66 11.83 3.97
CA GLN A 264 -15.54 12.46 4.67
C GLN A 264 -14.26 12.15 3.87
N PRO A 265 -13.55 13.18 3.38
CA PRO A 265 -12.23 12.97 2.79
C PRO A 265 -11.29 12.47 3.89
N ALA A 266 -10.48 11.46 3.55
CA ALA A 266 -9.36 11.04 4.38
C ALA A 266 -8.56 12.28 4.77
N GLY A 267 -8.57 12.59 6.07
CA GLY A 267 -7.93 13.77 6.62
C GLY A 267 -6.46 13.80 6.23
N LEU A 268 -5.97 15.00 5.93
CA LEU A 268 -4.56 15.32 5.81
C LEU A 268 -3.79 14.68 6.96
N CYS A 269 -3.03 13.62 6.64
CA CYS A 269 -2.09 12.99 7.56
C CYS A 269 -1.00 14.03 7.86
N SER A 270 -0.92 14.49 9.11
CA SER A 270 0.06 15.49 9.53
C SER A 270 1.46 14.91 9.35
N THR A 271 2.35 15.64 8.67
CA THR A 271 3.78 15.39 8.76
C THR A 271 4.22 15.66 10.19
N ARG A 272 4.39 14.63 11.01
CA ARG A 272 5.09 14.76 12.29
C ARG A 272 6.52 15.21 11.97
N ALA A 273 6.97 16.29 12.60
CA ALA A 273 8.31 16.83 12.38
C ALA A 273 9.37 15.77 12.72
N LEU A 274 10.43 15.72 11.92
CA LEU A 274 11.54 14.77 12.02
C LEU A 274 12.44 14.99 13.26
N ASP A 275 12.02 15.84 14.20
CA ASP A 275 12.87 16.35 15.27
C ASP A 275 13.03 15.38 16.45
N ASP A 276 12.17 14.36 16.57
CA ASP A 276 12.07 13.54 17.79
C ASP A 276 12.92 12.24 17.79
N ASP A 277 13.51 11.81 16.67
CA ASP A 277 14.22 10.52 16.58
C ASP A 277 15.71 10.64 16.12
N PRO A 278 16.68 10.00 16.82
CA PRO A 278 18.09 10.05 16.45
C PRO A 278 18.41 9.25 15.18
N ILE A 279 19.08 9.89 14.21
CA ILE A 279 19.44 9.32 12.90
C ILE A 279 20.82 8.64 12.94
N PRO A 280 20.99 7.42 12.38
CA PRO A 280 22.30 6.76 12.25
C PRO A 280 23.19 7.39 11.15
N ALA A 281 24.50 7.51 11.42
CA ALA A 281 25.47 8.16 10.53
C ALA A 281 25.75 7.40 9.21
N GLY A 282 25.67 8.07 8.06
CA GLY A 282 25.93 7.51 6.72
C GLY A 282 27.32 7.84 6.14
N ARG A 283 27.83 6.99 5.23
CA ARG A 283 29.13 7.15 4.53
C ARG A 283 28.98 7.97 3.22
N PRO A 284 29.98 8.77 2.82
CA PRO A 284 29.88 9.66 1.64
C PRO A 284 30.20 8.97 0.30
N GLY A 285 29.48 9.36 -0.75
CA GLY A 285 29.78 9.07 -2.16
C GLY A 285 29.76 10.34 -3.01
N HIS A 286 30.61 10.41 -4.03
CA HIS A 286 30.84 11.58 -4.89
C HIS A 286 30.23 11.40 -6.29
N THR A 287 29.37 12.32 -6.76
CA THR A 287 29.20 12.65 -8.22
C THR A 287 28.46 14.00 -8.40
N GLU A 288 28.66 14.62 -9.57
CA GLU A 288 28.44 16.03 -9.95
C GLU A 288 27.01 16.60 -9.89
N LEU A 289 26.93 17.92 -9.77
CA LEU A 289 25.82 18.73 -9.24
C LEU A 289 25.15 19.61 -10.31
N SER A 290 23.84 19.81 -10.20
CA SER A 290 23.15 20.99 -10.73
C SER A 290 22.59 21.81 -9.56
N ARG A 291 22.83 23.14 -9.61
CA ARG A 291 22.68 24.07 -8.48
C ARG A 291 21.23 24.43 -8.19
N TRP A 292 20.88 24.49 -6.91
CA TRP A 292 19.66 25.14 -6.42
C TRP A 292 20.03 26.15 -5.33
N THR A 293 20.00 27.44 -5.66
CA THR A 293 20.16 28.53 -4.69
C THR A 293 18.79 29.10 -4.35
N GLY A 294 18.51 29.21 -3.05
CA GLY A 294 17.17 29.37 -2.50
C GLY A 294 16.34 30.55 -3.02
N GLY A 295 15.03 30.34 -3.02
CA GLY A 295 14.07 31.38 -2.65
C GLY A 295 13.63 32.38 -3.71
N ARG A 296 13.46 31.99 -4.98
CA ARG A 296 12.47 32.52 -5.95
C ARG A 296 12.68 31.85 -7.30
N ALA A 297 11.64 31.20 -7.83
CA ALA A 297 11.66 30.69 -9.19
C ALA A 297 11.45 31.87 -10.16
N LEU A 298 12.50 32.27 -10.88
CA LEU A 298 12.35 33.02 -12.13
C LEU A 298 12.57 32.03 -13.27
N TYR A 299 11.51 31.77 -14.01
CA TYR A 299 11.48 30.96 -15.22
C TYR A 299 12.02 31.81 -16.40
N ASP A 300 13.11 31.39 -17.05
CA ASP A 300 13.62 31.97 -18.31
C ASP A 300 13.23 31.05 -19.49
N PRO A 301 12.30 31.46 -20.37
CA PRO A 301 11.81 30.64 -21.48
C PRO A 301 12.65 30.85 -22.73
N ARG A 302 13.91 30.40 -22.74
CA ARG A 302 14.72 30.38 -23.97
C ARG A 302 15.16 28.96 -24.33
N PRO A 303 14.99 28.53 -25.58
CA PRO A 303 15.37 27.20 -26.00
C PRO A 303 16.90 27.05 -25.98
N VAL A 304 17.38 26.00 -25.31
CA VAL A 304 18.80 25.65 -25.22
C VAL A 304 19.31 25.33 -26.62
N ARG A 305 20.23 26.15 -27.14
CA ARG A 305 21.02 25.82 -28.34
C ARG A 305 21.98 24.68 -28.01
N THR A 306 21.93 23.63 -28.81
CA THR A 306 22.90 22.53 -28.80
C THR A 306 24.29 23.05 -29.18
N ALA A 307 25.29 22.72 -28.36
CA ALA A 307 26.71 22.93 -28.66
C ALA A 307 27.42 21.56 -28.79
N PRO A 308 28.47 21.45 -29.62
CA PRO A 308 28.85 20.20 -30.28
C PRO A 308 29.73 19.28 -29.42
N THR A 309 29.68 18.01 -29.81
CA THR A 309 30.41 16.84 -29.32
C THR A 309 31.92 17.05 -29.18
N GLY A 310 32.45 16.90 -27.95
CA GLY A 310 33.88 16.78 -27.65
C GLY A 310 34.16 15.43 -26.96
N ARG A 311 35.06 14.63 -27.55
CA ARG A 311 35.42 13.26 -27.15
C ARG A 311 36.14 13.20 -25.79
N LEU A 312 35.78 12.19 -24.99
CA LEU A 312 36.59 11.66 -23.89
C LEU A 312 37.91 11.01 -24.43
N ARG A 313 39.02 11.23 -23.72
CA ARG A 313 40.08 10.23 -23.57
C ARG A 313 40.48 10.13 -22.09
N VAL A 314 40.24 8.93 -21.58
CA VAL A 314 40.68 8.21 -20.36
C VAL A 314 41.19 9.04 -19.18
#